data_AF-A0A3L7WIA5-F1
#
_entry.id   AF-A0A3L7WIA5-F1
#
_cell.length_a   1.000
_cell.length_b   1.000
_cell.length_c   1.000
_cell.angle_alpha   90.00
_cell.angle_beta   90.00
_cell.angle_gamma   90.00
#
_symmetry.space_group_name_H-M   'P 1'
#
loop_
_entity.id
_entity.type
_entity.pdbx_description
1 polymer ?
#
loop_
_entity_poly.entity_id
_entity_poly.type
_entity_poly.pdbx_seq_one_letter_code
_entity_poly.pdbx_strand_id
1 'polypeptide(L)'
;MTAPPQGLDLRPADPEPDLPVIRIGERERVSSIPGGSKALKSDDVFATDEDEWPEGVGVERRRARAVVIQVLYEVDVTGHVPSVVLERRILEDRTPHEASAYARRLLPGVIANLGSIDETLTKGAPGWPVDRMDVVERAILRLAVHELSAAVGVPVRVAINEAVELAKVFGHEPSAKFVNGVLGAVARAITPLLGTSEEGLGAIGAEEADRE
;
A
#
# COMPACT_ATOMS: atom_id res chain seq x y z
N MET A 1 56.45 -23.70 29.57
CA MET A 1 55.21 -24.43 29.90
C MET A 1 54.26 -23.44 30.54
N THR A 2 53.41 -22.82 29.73
CA THR A 2 52.48 -21.75 30.14
C THR A 2 51.08 -22.34 30.18
N ALA A 3 50.40 -22.20 31.32
CA ALA A 3 49.09 -22.76 31.59
C ALA A 3 48.00 -22.22 30.64
N PRO A 4 46.92 -22.99 30.36
CA PRO A 4 45.82 -22.53 29.52
C PRO A 4 44.92 -21.50 30.26
N PRO A 5 44.28 -20.57 29.55
CA PRO A 5 43.37 -19.61 30.16
C PRO A 5 42.10 -20.30 30.68
N GLN A 6 41.72 -19.94 31.90
CA GLN A 6 40.61 -20.49 32.66
C GLN A 6 39.26 -19.92 32.18
N GLY A 7 38.27 -20.81 32.07
CA GLY A 7 36.84 -20.62 32.38
C GLY A 7 36.14 -19.36 31.84
N LEU A 8 35.30 -19.54 30.82
CA LEU A 8 34.22 -18.62 30.49
C LEU A 8 33.22 -18.60 31.66
N ASP A 9 33.16 -17.49 32.39
CA ASP A 9 32.21 -17.24 33.49
C ASP A 9 30.78 -17.13 32.90
N LEU A 10 30.06 -18.25 32.84
CA LEU A 10 28.64 -18.29 32.52
C LEU A 10 27.83 -17.77 33.70
N ARG A 11 27.77 -16.44 33.84
CA ARG A 11 26.76 -15.82 34.70
C ARG A 11 25.38 -16.03 34.07
N PRO A 12 24.35 -16.40 34.83
CA PRO A 12 22.99 -16.37 34.32
C PRO A 12 22.66 -14.94 33.87
N ALA A 13 22.07 -14.81 32.69
CA ALA A 13 21.63 -13.52 32.16
C ALA A 13 20.79 -12.79 33.21
N ASP A 14 21.09 -11.50 33.43
CA ASP A 14 20.28 -10.63 34.27
C ASP A 14 18.80 -10.72 33.80
N PRO A 15 17.82 -10.79 34.72
CA PRO A 15 16.42 -10.78 34.32
C PRO A 15 16.13 -9.49 33.54
N GLU A 16 15.52 -9.62 32.36
CA GLU A 16 15.17 -8.48 31.50
C GLU A 16 14.42 -7.42 32.30
N PRO A 17 14.69 -6.11 32.06
CA PRO A 17 13.96 -5.06 32.74
C PRO A 17 12.48 -5.12 32.36
N ASP A 18 11.64 -5.16 33.39
CA ASP A 18 10.19 -5.24 33.32
C ASP A 18 9.63 -4.19 32.34
N LEU A 19 9.31 -4.62 31.12
CA LEU A 19 8.73 -3.75 30.11
C LEU A 19 7.33 -3.33 30.57
N PRO A 20 6.97 -2.03 30.51
CA PRO A 20 5.69 -1.57 31.01
C PRO A 20 4.55 -2.22 30.22
N VAL A 21 3.77 -3.05 30.91
CA VAL A 21 2.49 -3.59 30.41
C VAL A 21 1.53 -2.41 30.24
N ILE A 22 1.35 -1.96 29.00
CA ILE A 22 0.34 -0.95 28.66
C ILE A 22 -1.04 -1.57 28.85
N ARG A 23 -1.71 -1.25 29.97
CA ARG A 23 -3.11 -1.59 30.20
C ARG A 23 -3.96 -0.68 29.30
N ILE A 24 -4.49 -1.23 28.21
CA ILE A 24 -5.48 -0.54 27.38
C ILE A 24 -6.82 -0.63 28.12
N GLY A 25 -7.21 0.46 28.79
CA GLY A 25 -8.53 0.55 29.39
C GLY A 25 -8.68 1.58 30.50
N GLU A 26 -8.58 2.88 30.19
CA GLU A 26 -9.37 3.90 30.88
C GLU A 26 -9.42 5.19 30.06
N ARG A 27 -10.64 5.58 29.64
CA ARG A 27 -10.89 6.85 28.93
C ARG A 27 -10.93 7.98 29.96
N GLU A 28 -9.81 8.64 30.20
CA GLU A 28 -9.86 9.97 30.83
C GLU A 28 -10.19 11.03 29.77
N ARG A 29 -11.34 11.71 29.98
CA ARG A 29 -11.73 12.87 29.19
C ARG A 29 -10.88 14.07 29.61
N VAL A 30 -9.88 14.42 28.80
CA VAL A 30 -9.21 15.71 28.93
C VAL A 30 -10.08 16.80 28.29
N SER A 31 -10.60 17.64 29.17
CA SER A 31 -11.32 18.87 28.87
C SER A 31 -10.37 19.97 28.38
N SER A 32 -10.70 20.53 27.22
CA SER A 32 -10.39 21.89 26.72
C SER A 32 -8.91 22.31 26.52
N ILE A 33 -8.52 22.43 25.25
CA ILE A 33 -7.47 23.36 24.79
C ILE A 33 -8.15 24.39 23.87
N PRO A 34 -8.09 25.70 24.18
CA PRO A 34 -8.61 26.74 23.31
C PRO A 34 -7.54 27.21 22.33
N GLY A 35 -7.81 27.13 21.02
CA GLY A 35 -6.93 27.69 19.99
C GLY A 35 -7.03 26.92 18.68
N GLY A 36 -7.71 27.52 17.71
CA GLY A 36 -8.06 26.91 16.43
C GLY A 36 -6.87 26.34 15.65
N SER A 37 -6.95 25.04 15.42
CA SER A 37 -6.82 24.41 14.10
C SER A 37 -7.55 23.09 14.23
N LYS A 38 -8.66 22.93 13.50
CA LYS A 38 -9.52 21.76 13.56
C LYS A 38 -8.70 20.54 13.12
N ALA A 39 -8.17 19.79 14.08
CA ALA A 39 -7.53 18.51 13.81
C ALA A 39 -8.56 17.63 13.11
N LEU A 40 -8.34 17.39 11.82
CA LEU A 40 -9.10 16.41 11.04
C LEU A 40 -8.84 15.06 11.69
N LYS A 41 -9.91 14.44 12.20
CA LYS A 41 -9.81 13.15 12.88
C LYS A 41 -9.47 12.09 11.84
N SER A 42 -8.58 11.16 12.20
CA SER A 42 -8.21 9.98 11.41
C SER A 42 -9.39 9.15 10.90
N ASP A 43 -10.53 9.28 11.58
CA ASP A 43 -11.71 8.43 11.40
C ASP A 43 -12.59 8.89 10.22
N ASP A 44 -12.40 10.14 9.74
CA ASP A 44 -13.29 10.74 8.74
C ASP A 44 -12.82 10.55 7.28
N VAL A 45 -11.62 10.00 7.05
CA VAL A 45 -11.04 9.86 5.69
C VAL A 45 -11.36 8.50 5.04
N PHE A 46 -11.77 7.49 5.81
CA PHE A 46 -11.74 6.09 5.33
C PHE A 46 -12.95 5.23 5.70
N ALA A 47 -14.01 5.79 6.28
CA ALA A 47 -15.26 5.06 6.47
C ALA A 47 -16.01 4.98 5.12
N THR A 48 -15.63 4.03 4.26
CA THR A 48 -16.54 3.60 3.19
C THR A 48 -17.72 2.91 3.86
N ASP A 49 -18.94 3.36 3.56
CA ASP A 49 -20.17 2.72 4.05
C ASP A 49 -20.06 1.19 3.90
N GLU A 50 -20.41 0.45 4.96
CA GLU A 50 -20.24 -1.02 5.07
C GLU A 50 -20.95 -1.80 3.92
N ASP A 51 -21.75 -1.12 3.10
CA ASP A 51 -22.69 -1.70 2.13
C ASP A 51 -22.27 -1.62 0.63
N GLU A 52 -21.14 -1.00 0.26
CA GLU A 52 -20.88 -0.68 -1.16
C GLU A 52 -19.74 -1.47 -1.84
N TRP A 53 -19.65 -2.78 -1.57
CA TRP A 53 -18.73 -3.68 -2.28
C TRP A 53 -19.45 -4.97 -2.71
N PRO A 54 -19.56 -5.30 -4.02
CA PRO A 54 -20.31 -6.47 -4.48
C PRO A 54 -19.69 -7.80 -3.98
N GLU A 55 -20.48 -8.84 -3.69
CA GLU A 55 -19.90 -10.09 -3.16
C GLU A 55 -19.07 -10.88 -4.21
N GLY A 56 -17.86 -11.34 -3.84
CA GLY A 56 -17.04 -12.26 -4.66
C GLY A 56 -15.52 -12.12 -4.50
N VAL A 57 -14.76 -13.08 -5.07
CA VAL A 57 -13.28 -13.15 -4.98
C VAL A 57 -12.60 -11.87 -5.51
N GLY A 58 -13.19 -11.18 -6.48
CA GLY A 58 -12.69 -9.90 -6.99
C GLY A 58 -12.75 -8.78 -5.96
N VAL A 59 -13.77 -8.79 -5.10
CA VAL A 59 -13.99 -7.78 -4.07
C VAL A 59 -13.08 -7.99 -2.87
N GLU A 60 -12.85 -9.22 -2.45
CA GLU A 60 -11.87 -9.50 -1.40
C GLU A 60 -10.45 -9.10 -1.83
N ARG A 61 -10.10 -9.30 -3.10
CA ARG A 61 -8.81 -8.85 -3.65
C ARG A 61 -8.70 -7.33 -3.64
N ARG A 62 -9.75 -6.61 -4.06
CA ARG A 62 -9.75 -5.15 -4.08
C ARG A 62 -9.76 -4.56 -2.66
N ARG A 63 -10.49 -5.15 -1.72
CA ARG A 63 -10.48 -4.74 -0.30
C ARG A 63 -9.09 -4.92 0.32
N ALA A 64 -8.41 -6.03 0.03
CA ALA A 64 -7.02 -6.21 0.45
C ALA A 64 -6.07 -5.14 -0.12
N ARG A 65 -6.24 -4.76 -1.41
CA ARG A 65 -5.45 -3.67 -2.03
C ARG A 65 -5.71 -2.34 -1.34
N ALA A 66 -6.96 -2.04 -1.03
CA ALA A 66 -7.34 -0.85 -0.27
C ALA A 66 -6.61 -0.76 1.07
N VAL A 67 -6.60 -1.87 1.84
CA VAL A 67 -5.84 -1.95 3.10
C VAL A 67 -4.35 -1.69 2.88
N VAL A 68 -3.74 -2.30 1.86
CA VAL A 68 -2.31 -2.07 1.56
C VAL A 68 -2.04 -0.62 1.17
N ILE A 69 -2.91 0.02 0.40
CA ILE A 69 -2.78 1.45 0.05
C ILE A 69 -2.84 2.33 1.30
N GLN A 70 -3.77 2.07 2.21
CA GLN A 70 -3.86 2.81 3.48
C GLN A 70 -2.60 2.64 4.33
N VAL A 71 -2.02 1.44 4.36
CA VAL A 71 -0.74 1.19 5.03
C VAL A 71 0.38 2.01 4.39
N LEU A 72 0.51 1.97 3.06
CA LEU A 72 1.55 2.72 2.34
C LEU A 72 1.42 4.23 2.54
N TYR A 73 0.19 4.74 2.49
CA TYR A 73 -0.10 6.15 2.77
C TYR A 73 0.37 6.54 4.17
N GLU A 74 -0.03 5.77 5.19
CA GLU A 74 0.32 6.10 6.57
C GLU A 74 1.83 6.02 6.82
N VAL A 75 2.49 5.01 6.26
CA VAL A 75 3.95 4.86 6.32
C VAL A 75 4.64 6.07 5.70
N ASP A 76 4.18 6.54 4.54
CA ASP A 76 4.75 7.72 3.87
C ASP A 76 4.56 9.01 4.68
N VAL A 77 3.41 9.18 5.36
CA VAL A 77 3.10 10.40 6.12
C VAL A 77 3.74 10.41 7.51
N THR A 78 3.84 9.26 8.17
CA THR A 78 4.17 9.17 9.61
C THR A 78 5.47 8.41 9.90
N GLY A 79 5.94 7.57 8.97
CA GLY A 79 7.05 6.65 9.19
C GLY A 79 6.72 5.49 10.14
N HIS A 80 5.44 5.21 10.41
CA HIS A 80 5.04 4.06 11.22
C HIS A 80 5.50 2.72 10.62
N VAL A 81 5.63 1.71 11.49
CA VAL A 81 6.06 0.36 11.07
C VAL A 81 4.96 -0.31 10.22
N PRO A 82 5.22 -0.68 8.95
CA PRO A 82 4.18 -1.15 8.03
C PRO A 82 3.37 -2.36 8.53
N SER A 83 4.03 -3.34 9.17
CA SER A 83 3.35 -4.53 9.69
C SER A 83 2.39 -4.21 10.84
N VAL A 84 2.75 -3.25 11.69
CA VAL A 84 1.90 -2.82 12.81
C VAL A 84 0.68 -2.08 12.27
N VAL A 85 0.87 -1.19 11.30
CA VAL A 85 -0.23 -0.48 10.64
C VAL A 85 -1.17 -1.46 9.95
N LEU A 86 -0.63 -2.48 9.26
CA LEU A 86 -1.44 -3.50 8.59
C LEU A 86 -2.36 -4.23 9.56
N GLU A 87 -1.82 -4.78 10.65
CA GLU A 87 -2.64 -5.53 11.61
C GLU A 87 -3.67 -4.63 12.30
N ARG A 88 -3.31 -3.38 12.58
CA ARG A 88 -4.23 -2.38 13.13
C ARG A 88 -5.39 -2.11 12.16
N ARG A 89 -5.12 -1.84 10.88
CA ARG A 89 -6.14 -1.61 9.83
C ARG A 89 -7.04 -2.81 9.62
N ILE A 90 -6.47 -4.02 9.54
CA ILE A 90 -7.26 -5.26 9.42
C ILE A 90 -8.30 -5.37 10.54
N LEU A 91 -7.91 -5.04 11.77
CA LEU A 91 -8.78 -5.09 12.94
C LEU A 91 -9.82 -3.95 12.93
N GLU A 92 -9.38 -2.71 12.71
CA GLU A 92 -10.22 -1.50 12.72
C GLU A 92 -11.28 -1.55 11.60
N ASP A 93 -10.87 -1.92 10.39
CA ASP A 93 -11.74 -1.94 9.20
C ASP A 93 -12.55 -3.24 9.08
N ARG A 94 -12.46 -4.13 10.08
CA ARG A 94 -13.11 -5.45 10.11
C ARG A 94 -12.91 -6.22 8.81
N THR A 95 -11.67 -6.25 8.33
CA THR A 95 -11.35 -6.82 7.02
C THR A 95 -11.61 -8.33 7.03
N PRO A 96 -12.35 -8.90 6.06
CA PRO A 96 -12.63 -10.32 6.01
C PRO A 96 -11.35 -11.16 5.96
N HIS A 97 -11.46 -12.42 6.38
CA HIS A 97 -10.31 -13.31 6.49
C HIS A 97 -9.55 -13.47 5.16
N GLU A 98 -10.25 -13.59 4.02
CA GLU A 98 -9.64 -13.75 2.71
C GLU A 98 -8.88 -12.50 2.25
N ALA A 99 -9.50 -11.32 2.35
CA ALA A 99 -8.85 -10.04 2.08
C ALA A 99 -7.63 -9.83 3.00
N SER A 100 -7.77 -10.12 4.29
CA SER A 100 -6.69 -10.01 5.27
C SER A 100 -5.51 -10.91 4.93
N ALA A 101 -5.79 -12.17 4.55
CA ALA A 101 -4.76 -13.11 4.13
C ALA A 101 -4.04 -12.65 2.85
N TYR A 102 -4.76 -12.02 1.91
CA TYR A 102 -4.14 -11.47 0.71
C TYR A 102 -3.28 -10.23 1.01
N ALA A 103 -3.78 -9.30 1.83
CA ALA A 103 -3.03 -8.10 2.22
C ALA A 103 -1.70 -8.45 2.93
N ARG A 104 -1.72 -9.45 3.83
CA ARG A 104 -0.51 -9.98 4.50
C ARG A 104 0.50 -10.61 3.55
N ARG A 105 0.05 -11.17 2.41
CA ARG A 105 0.96 -11.69 1.37
C ARG A 105 1.52 -10.57 0.50
N LEU A 106 0.72 -9.53 0.25
CA LEU A 106 1.03 -8.48 -0.71
C LEU A 106 2.00 -7.44 -0.12
N LEU A 107 1.73 -6.97 1.10
CA LEU A 107 2.49 -5.88 1.72
C LEU A 107 4.01 -6.15 1.81
N PRO A 108 4.50 -7.32 2.26
CA PRO A 108 5.94 -7.55 2.38
C PRO A 108 6.67 -7.41 1.05
N GLY A 109 6.04 -7.87 -0.04
CA GLY A 109 6.56 -7.74 -1.39
C GLY A 109 6.67 -6.27 -1.83
N VAL A 110 5.66 -5.45 -1.53
CA VAL A 110 5.71 -4.01 -1.84
C VAL A 110 6.83 -3.33 -1.05
N ILE A 111 6.85 -3.50 0.28
CA ILE A 111 7.81 -2.84 1.17
C ILE A 111 9.26 -3.22 0.81
N ALA A 112 9.54 -4.50 0.57
CA ALA A 112 10.88 -4.96 0.22
C ALA A 112 11.38 -4.42 -1.14
N ASN A 113 10.48 -4.03 -2.03
CA ASN A 113 10.80 -3.61 -3.39
C ASN A 113 10.56 -2.12 -3.65
N LEU A 114 10.28 -1.30 -2.62
CA LEU A 114 9.92 0.12 -2.79
C LEU A 114 10.91 0.90 -3.67
N GLY A 115 12.22 0.71 -3.47
CA GLY A 115 13.24 1.37 -4.30
C GLY A 115 13.15 0.97 -5.78
N SER A 116 13.04 -0.33 -6.06
CA SER A 116 12.89 -0.84 -7.44
C SER A 116 11.56 -0.41 -8.08
N ILE A 117 10.49 -0.32 -7.29
CA ILE A 117 9.17 0.15 -7.72
C ILE A 117 9.25 1.62 -8.12
N ASP A 118 9.83 2.47 -7.27
CA ASP A 118 9.99 3.90 -7.52
C ASP A 118 10.91 4.16 -8.72
N GLU A 119 11.96 3.37 -8.90
CA GLU A 119 12.79 3.40 -10.12
C GLU A 119 11.99 3.04 -11.37
N THR A 120 11.12 2.03 -11.29
CA THR A 120 10.28 1.61 -12.41
C THR A 120 9.28 2.70 -12.78
N LEU A 121 8.66 3.34 -11.79
CA LEU A 121 7.81 4.52 -11.99
C LEU A 121 8.58 5.65 -12.66
N THR A 122 9.77 5.98 -12.15
CA THR A 122 10.61 7.07 -12.69
C THR A 122 11.03 6.82 -14.13
N LYS A 123 11.40 5.58 -14.47
CA LYS A 123 11.79 5.19 -15.84
C LYS A 123 10.59 5.15 -16.80
N GLY A 124 9.45 4.62 -16.35
CA GLY A 124 8.25 4.47 -17.17
C GLY A 124 7.45 5.75 -17.35
N ALA A 125 7.57 6.70 -16.42
CA ALA A 125 6.80 7.94 -16.40
C ALA A 125 7.68 9.14 -15.98
N PRO A 126 8.73 9.49 -16.73
CA PRO A 126 9.71 10.52 -16.34
C PRO A 126 9.13 11.93 -16.19
N GLY A 127 7.96 12.20 -16.80
CA GLY A 127 7.23 13.45 -16.62
C GLY A 127 6.57 13.59 -15.24
N TRP A 128 6.55 12.52 -14.44
CA TRP A 128 5.85 12.44 -13.16
C TRP A 128 6.82 11.92 -12.08
N PRO A 129 7.63 12.79 -11.46
CA PRO A 129 8.53 12.40 -10.39
C PRO A 129 7.75 11.85 -9.18
N VAL A 130 8.16 10.69 -8.66
CA VAL A 130 7.47 9.97 -7.58
C VAL A 130 7.36 10.82 -6.30
N ASP A 131 8.39 11.59 -5.98
CA ASP A 131 8.45 12.50 -4.84
C ASP A 131 7.45 13.66 -4.93
N ARG A 132 6.96 13.97 -6.13
CA ARG A 132 6.00 15.06 -6.38
C ARG A 132 4.56 14.59 -6.56
N MET A 133 4.33 13.28 -6.59
CA MET A 133 2.98 12.73 -6.65
C MET A 133 2.26 12.94 -5.31
N ASP A 134 0.92 13.06 -5.37
CA ASP A 134 0.11 12.98 -4.17
C ASP A 134 0.35 11.64 -3.45
N VAL A 135 0.31 11.64 -2.13
CA VAL A 135 0.63 10.47 -1.31
C VAL A 135 -0.30 9.30 -1.63
N VAL A 136 -1.58 9.57 -1.89
CA VAL A 136 -2.57 8.54 -2.24
C VAL A 136 -2.25 7.94 -3.61
N GLU A 137 -2.01 8.78 -4.61
CA GLU A 137 -1.71 8.35 -5.97
C GLU A 137 -0.39 7.56 -6.01
N ARG A 138 0.62 8.02 -5.28
CA ARG A 138 1.89 7.30 -5.12
C ARG A 138 1.69 5.92 -4.49
N ALA A 139 0.89 5.81 -3.44
CA ALA A 139 0.59 4.52 -2.80
C ALA A 139 -0.09 3.54 -3.77
N ILE A 140 -1.09 4.01 -4.54
CA ILE A 140 -1.78 3.23 -5.56
C ILE A 140 -0.80 2.76 -6.64
N LEU A 141 0.00 3.69 -7.17
CA LEU A 141 0.97 3.41 -8.22
C LEU A 141 2.04 2.41 -7.79
N ARG A 142 2.55 2.55 -6.56
CA ARG A 142 3.54 1.60 -6.00
C ARG A 142 2.99 0.19 -5.89
N LEU A 143 1.76 0.06 -5.40
CA LEU A 143 1.09 -1.23 -5.32
C LEU A 143 0.86 -1.84 -6.71
N ALA A 144 0.34 -1.04 -7.65
CA ALA A 144 0.06 -1.50 -9.00
C ALA A 144 1.34 -1.96 -9.72
N VAL A 145 2.43 -1.20 -9.62
CA VAL A 145 3.72 -1.56 -10.21
C VAL A 145 4.30 -2.83 -9.58
N HIS A 146 4.12 -3.03 -8.28
CA HIS A 146 4.46 -4.31 -7.65
C HIS A 146 3.69 -5.47 -8.29
N GLU A 147 2.37 -5.33 -8.48
CA GLU A 147 1.54 -6.37 -9.11
C GLU A 147 1.85 -6.58 -10.61
N LEU A 148 2.37 -5.57 -11.32
CA LEU A 148 2.85 -5.70 -12.69
C LEU A 148 4.14 -6.53 -12.82
N SER A 149 4.84 -6.79 -11.72
CA SER A 149 5.99 -7.68 -11.72
C SER A 149 5.57 -9.11 -12.06
N ALA A 150 6.30 -9.76 -12.97
CA ALA A 150 6.04 -11.14 -13.38
C ALA A 150 5.98 -12.13 -12.19
N ALA A 151 6.69 -11.83 -11.10
CA ALA A 151 6.70 -12.65 -9.90
C ALA A 151 5.35 -12.70 -9.15
N VAL A 152 4.47 -11.71 -9.37
CA VAL A 152 3.18 -11.62 -8.66
C VAL A 152 2.05 -12.31 -9.45
N GLY A 153 2.20 -12.45 -10.77
CA GLY A 153 1.28 -13.22 -11.62
C GLY A 153 -0.09 -12.57 -11.84
N VAL A 154 -0.25 -11.27 -11.58
CA VAL A 154 -1.49 -10.53 -11.86
C VAL A 154 -1.46 -10.06 -13.33
N PRO A 155 -2.51 -10.33 -14.13
CA PRO A 155 -2.56 -9.84 -15.50
C PRO A 155 -2.49 -8.31 -15.56
N VAL A 156 -1.68 -7.78 -16.48
CA VAL A 156 -1.41 -6.33 -16.62
C VAL A 156 -2.71 -5.51 -16.65
N ARG A 157 -3.68 -5.91 -17.48
CA ARG A 157 -4.97 -5.22 -17.61
C ARG A 157 -5.75 -5.21 -16.30
N VAL A 158 -5.69 -6.28 -15.51
CA VAL A 158 -6.36 -6.38 -14.21
C VAL A 158 -5.69 -5.45 -13.20
N ALA A 159 -4.36 -5.47 -13.10
CA ALA A 159 -3.63 -4.58 -12.19
C ALA A 159 -3.93 -3.10 -12.47
N ILE A 160 -3.92 -2.70 -13.75
CA ILE A 160 -4.26 -1.32 -14.16
C ILE A 160 -5.70 -0.99 -13.80
N ASN A 161 -6.66 -1.84 -14.16
CA ASN A 161 -8.08 -1.59 -13.88
C ASN A 161 -8.34 -1.45 -12.37
N GLU A 162 -7.78 -2.33 -11.55
CA GLU A 162 -7.93 -2.26 -10.10
C GLU A 162 -7.31 -0.99 -9.50
N ALA A 163 -6.16 -0.57 -10.00
CA ALA A 163 -5.54 0.69 -9.58
C ALA A 163 -6.40 1.92 -9.94
N VAL A 164 -7.02 1.92 -11.12
CA VAL A 164 -7.92 2.99 -11.56
C VAL A 164 -9.19 3.03 -10.71
N GLU A 165 -9.79 1.88 -10.40
CA GLU A 165 -10.95 1.82 -9.51
C GLU A 165 -10.61 2.31 -8.09
N LEU A 166 -9.45 1.93 -7.55
CA LEU A 166 -8.99 2.42 -6.24
C LEU A 166 -8.70 3.93 -6.27
N ALA A 167 -8.23 4.47 -7.39
CA ALA A 167 -8.01 5.90 -7.56
C ALA A 167 -9.32 6.71 -7.60
N LYS A 168 -10.42 6.12 -8.08
CA LYS A 168 -11.76 6.74 -7.99
C LYS A 168 -12.28 6.80 -6.55
N VAL A 169 -11.91 5.81 -5.73
CA VAL A 169 -12.35 5.70 -4.34
C VAL A 169 -11.54 6.61 -3.42
N PHE A 170 -10.20 6.61 -3.56
CA PHE A 170 -9.32 7.32 -2.64
C PHE A 170 -8.79 8.67 -3.14
N GLY A 171 -8.73 8.83 -4.47
CA GLY A 171 -8.17 10.03 -5.09
C GLY A 171 -9.18 11.15 -5.25
N HIS A 172 -8.70 12.29 -5.72
CA HIS A 172 -9.55 13.40 -6.16
C HIS A 172 -9.98 13.20 -7.61
N GLU A 173 -10.89 14.04 -8.11
CA GLU A 173 -11.52 13.92 -9.43
C GLU A 173 -10.57 13.58 -10.61
N PRO A 174 -9.34 14.16 -10.74
CA PRO A 174 -8.41 13.77 -11.80
C PRO A 174 -7.54 12.51 -11.54
N SER A 175 -7.59 11.90 -10.35
CA SER A 175 -6.66 10.82 -9.95
C SER A 175 -6.81 9.56 -10.79
N ALA A 176 -8.04 9.16 -11.13
CA ALA A 176 -8.29 7.97 -11.95
C ALA A 176 -7.63 8.09 -13.34
N LYS A 177 -7.75 9.27 -13.97
CA LYS A 177 -7.11 9.56 -15.27
C LYS A 177 -5.59 9.61 -15.16
N PHE A 178 -5.08 10.23 -14.09
CA PHE A 178 -3.65 10.31 -13.81
C PHE A 178 -3.03 8.90 -13.65
N VAL A 179 -3.60 8.07 -12.76
CA VAL A 179 -3.14 6.71 -12.49
C VAL A 179 -3.16 5.86 -13.76
N ASN A 180 -4.24 5.94 -14.55
CA ASN A 180 -4.32 5.23 -15.83
C ASN A 180 -3.21 5.66 -16.80
N GLY A 181 -2.96 6.97 -16.91
CA GLY A 181 -1.92 7.52 -17.77
C GLY A 181 -0.51 7.06 -17.39
N VAL A 182 -0.18 7.11 -16.09
CA VAL A 182 1.13 6.68 -15.56
C VAL A 182 1.31 5.18 -15.76
N LEU A 183 0.34 4.35 -15.36
CA LEU A 183 0.46 2.91 -15.50
C LEU A 183 0.47 2.44 -16.95
N GLY A 184 -0.24 3.13 -17.84
CA GLY A 184 -0.14 2.87 -19.28
C GLY A 184 1.26 3.14 -19.82
N ALA A 185 1.94 4.20 -19.37
CA ALA A 185 3.31 4.49 -19.75
C ALA A 185 4.31 3.47 -19.17
N VAL A 186 4.15 3.12 -17.90
CA VAL A 186 4.96 2.09 -17.23
C VAL A 186 4.79 0.73 -17.89
N ALA A 187 3.56 0.30 -18.16
CA ALA A 187 3.27 -0.97 -18.81
C ALA A 187 3.99 -1.07 -20.16
N ARG A 188 3.89 -0.04 -21.01
CA ARG A 188 4.61 0.00 -22.30
C ARG A 188 6.13 -0.06 -22.15
N ALA A 189 6.68 0.53 -21.09
CA ALA A 189 8.12 0.50 -20.82
C ALA A 189 8.61 -0.90 -20.39
N ILE A 190 7.77 -1.67 -19.67
CA ILE A 190 8.13 -3.01 -19.18
C ILE A 190 7.70 -4.14 -20.13
N THR A 191 6.72 -3.94 -21.01
CA THR A 191 6.26 -4.96 -21.97
C THR A 191 7.38 -5.58 -22.81
N PRO A 192 8.38 -4.83 -23.34
CA PRO A 192 9.50 -5.42 -24.08
C PRO A 192 10.34 -6.40 -23.24
N LEU A 193 10.29 -6.28 -21.90
CA LEU A 193 11.04 -7.11 -20.95
C LEU A 193 10.22 -8.33 -20.48
N LEU A 194 8.90 -8.33 -20.68
CA LEU A 194 7.98 -9.38 -20.21
C LEU A 194 7.67 -10.45 -21.27
N GLY A 195 8.12 -10.27 -22.52
CA GLY A 195 8.11 -11.33 -23.53
C GLY A 195 6.73 -11.85 -23.96
N THR A 196 5.69 -11.02 -23.96
CA THR A 196 4.33 -11.43 -24.36
C THR A 196 3.79 -10.63 -25.54
N SER A 197 3.26 -11.38 -26.52
CA SER A 197 2.64 -10.97 -27.77
C SER A 197 1.54 -9.89 -27.63
N GLU A 198 1.51 -9.00 -28.62
CA GLU A 198 0.88 -7.67 -28.67
C GLU A 198 -0.65 -7.58 -28.56
N GLU A 199 -1.39 -8.66 -28.28
CA GLU A 199 -2.86 -8.67 -28.43
C GLU A 199 -3.64 -7.94 -27.33
N GLY A 200 -3.01 -7.54 -26.21
CA GLY A 200 -3.72 -6.99 -25.04
C GLY A 200 -3.77 -5.46 -24.92
N LEU A 201 -2.94 -4.72 -25.66
CA LEU A 201 -2.69 -3.28 -25.42
C LEU A 201 -3.35 -2.34 -26.44
N GLY A 202 -3.89 -2.86 -27.55
CA GLY A 202 -4.45 -2.05 -28.63
C GLY A 202 -5.77 -1.32 -28.31
N ALA A 203 -6.46 -1.67 -27.22
CA ALA A 203 -7.79 -1.14 -26.93
C ALA A 203 -7.83 0.02 -25.93
N ILE A 204 -6.72 0.34 -25.25
CA ILE A 204 -6.74 1.34 -24.15
C ILE A 204 -6.60 2.80 -24.60
N GLY A 205 -6.41 3.05 -25.90
CA GLY A 205 -6.20 4.40 -26.45
C GLY A 205 -7.14 4.81 -27.58
N ALA A 206 -8.10 3.96 -27.98
CA ALA A 206 -8.90 4.18 -29.18
C ALA A 206 -10.37 4.57 -28.92
N GLU A 207 -10.87 4.48 -27.69
CA GLU A 207 -12.33 4.59 -27.42
C GLU A 207 -12.79 5.96 -26.90
N GLU A 208 -11.88 6.94 -26.78
CA GLU A 208 -12.20 8.29 -26.29
C GLU A 208 -12.06 9.40 -27.36
N ALA A 209 -11.79 9.03 -28.62
CA ALA A 209 -11.62 9.97 -29.74
C ALA A 209 -12.84 10.10 -30.67
N ASP A 210 -13.92 9.33 -30.45
CA ASP A 210 -15.05 9.22 -31.40
C ASP A 210 -16.41 9.60 -30.79
N ARG A 211 -16.41 10.54 -29.83
CA ARG A 211 -17.63 11.25 -29.41
C ARG A 211 -17.41 12.75 -29.51
N GLU A 212 -17.44 13.24 -30.74
CA GLU A 212 -17.75 14.63 -31.09
C GLU A 212 -19.14 14.67 -31.77
#